data_AF-A0A957Y7L5-F1
#
_entry.id   AF-A0A957Y7L5-F1
#
_cell.length_a   1.000
_cell.length_b   1.000
_cell.length_c   1.000
_cell.angle_alpha   90.00
_cell.angle_beta   90.00
_cell.angle_gamma   90.00
#
_symmetry.space_group_name_H-M   'P 1'
#
loop_
_entity.id
_entity.type
_entity.pdbx_description
1 polymer ?
#
loop_
_entity_poly.entity_id
_entity_poly.type
_entity_poly.pdbx_seq_one_letter_code
_entity_poly.pdbx_strand_id
1 'polypeptide(L)'
;MSEKPYTSDHEILPEDILTKQPSLHLTINKKDAVELDPALAEQLESYTSRERQQYLDQQVETLYEQVIKELNHFPADVSLALKKLNKAHGLVLEKPEQYNAALNEVAEVKMMIIEKRMRRQWAYTWGLMVFFYAVIWFVILAMGFFVDLKRLSEGLIYIAEGYTTIWYVALAGGLGGVVAVLYDLSEDMSKNQFERQKVMLYLIHPVTGLILGVLMFFVANTGFLVFGNATLGVESRNFSSPQILLIVLAWLAGFRQLDIYQLIDQILARVLPK
;
A
#
# COMPACT_ATOMS: atom_id res chain seq x y z
N MET A 1 13.05 -29.79 -5.00
CA MET A 1 11.60 -29.56 -5.11
C MET A 1 11.46 -28.18 -5.74
N SER A 2 11.25 -28.13 -7.05
CA SER A 2 11.47 -26.94 -7.88
C SER A 2 10.11 -26.39 -8.32
N GLU A 3 9.77 -25.19 -7.87
CA GLU A 3 8.62 -24.45 -8.35
C GLU A 3 8.85 -24.02 -9.81
N LYS A 4 7.87 -24.29 -10.67
CA LYS A 4 7.81 -23.76 -12.04
C LYS A 4 7.27 -22.32 -11.99
N PRO A 5 7.77 -21.41 -12.84
CA PRO A 5 7.28 -20.04 -12.89
C PRO A 5 5.88 -19.98 -13.51
N TYR A 6 5.01 -19.16 -12.92
CA TYR A 6 3.68 -18.84 -13.40
C TYR A 6 3.81 -17.96 -14.65
N THR A 7 3.51 -18.53 -15.82
CA THR A 7 3.38 -17.78 -17.07
C THR A 7 2.18 -16.85 -16.97
N SER A 8 2.45 -15.58 -17.28
CA SER A 8 1.51 -14.47 -17.31
C SER A 8 0.59 -14.62 -18.53
N ASP A 9 -0.54 -15.29 -18.36
CA ASP A 9 -1.64 -15.30 -19.33
C ASP A 9 -2.52 -14.06 -19.11
N HIS A 10 -2.07 -12.87 -19.52
CA HIS A 10 -2.96 -11.72 -19.74
C HIS A 10 -2.37 -10.75 -20.77
N GLU A 11 -2.24 -11.24 -21.99
CA GLU A 11 -2.34 -10.41 -23.18
C GLU A 11 -3.36 -11.10 -24.10
N ILE A 12 -4.63 -10.87 -23.79
CA ILE A 12 -5.76 -11.19 -24.69
C ILE A 12 -6.43 -9.87 -25.03
N LEU A 13 -5.69 -9.03 -25.75
CA LEU A 13 -6.29 -8.36 -26.89
C LEU A 13 -6.07 -9.31 -28.07
N PRO A 14 -7.09 -9.59 -28.89
CA PRO A 14 -6.91 -10.47 -30.04
C PRO A 14 -6.00 -9.78 -31.07
N GLU A 15 -4.72 -10.13 -31.09
CA GLU A 15 -3.80 -9.78 -32.20
C GLU A 15 -4.15 -10.51 -33.51
N ASP A 16 -5.06 -11.48 -33.48
CA ASP A 16 -5.36 -12.35 -34.62
C ASP A 16 -6.37 -11.77 -35.63
N ILE A 17 -6.75 -10.49 -35.52
CA ILE A 17 -7.66 -9.84 -36.49
C ILE A 17 -6.89 -9.03 -37.56
N LEU A 18 -5.57 -8.80 -37.41
CA LEU A 18 -4.83 -7.91 -38.31
C LEU A 18 -3.77 -8.55 -39.23
N THR A 19 -3.51 -9.87 -39.19
CA THR A 19 -2.38 -10.47 -39.95
C THR A 19 -2.70 -11.64 -40.89
N LYS A 20 -3.97 -12.00 -41.10
CA LYS A 20 -4.36 -12.94 -42.17
C LYS A 20 -5.30 -12.30 -43.19
N GLN A 21 -4.73 -11.43 -44.02
CA GLN A 21 -5.26 -11.22 -45.37
C GLN A 21 -4.78 -12.37 -46.25
N PRO A 22 -5.65 -13.27 -46.75
CA PRO A 22 -5.37 -13.90 -48.02
C PRO A 22 -5.36 -12.77 -49.05
N SER A 23 -4.28 -12.65 -49.80
CA SER A 23 -4.18 -11.73 -50.94
C SER A 23 -5.20 -12.15 -52.01
N LEU A 24 -6.47 -11.81 -51.79
CA LEU A 24 -7.50 -11.88 -52.79
C LEU A 24 -7.27 -10.66 -53.68
N HIS A 25 -6.68 -10.90 -54.85
CA HIS A 25 -6.66 -9.94 -55.95
C HIS A 25 -8.11 -9.65 -56.36
N LEU A 26 -8.77 -8.76 -55.64
CA LEU A 26 -9.96 -8.05 -56.09
C LEU A 26 -9.45 -6.93 -56.98
N THR A 27 -9.43 -7.18 -58.29
CA THR A 27 -9.56 -6.10 -59.27
C THR A 27 -10.87 -5.38 -58.96
N ILE A 28 -10.78 -4.29 -58.20
CA ILE A 28 -11.90 -3.38 -57.95
C ILE A 28 -12.14 -2.63 -59.26
N ASN A 29 -12.87 -3.29 -60.15
CA ASN A 29 -13.48 -2.66 -61.30
C ASN A 29 -14.79 -2.03 -60.82
N LYS A 30 -14.75 -0.70 -60.69
CA LYS A 30 -15.87 0.21 -60.95
C LYS A 30 -17.21 -0.14 -60.29
N LYS A 31 -17.46 0.49 -59.13
CA LYS A 31 -18.72 1.17 -58.81
C LYS A 31 -19.99 0.31 -58.88
N ASP A 32 -20.00 -0.82 -58.19
CA ASP A 32 -21.25 -1.42 -57.72
C ASP A 32 -21.23 -1.36 -56.19
N ALA A 33 -22.10 -0.53 -55.63
CA ALA A 33 -22.48 -0.67 -54.24
C ALA A 33 -22.97 -2.11 -54.09
N VAL A 34 -22.26 -2.92 -53.31
CA VAL A 34 -22.82 -4.19 -52.84
C VAL A 34 -24.03 -3.79 -52.00
N GLU A 35 -25.20 -3.74 -52.63
CA GLU A 35 -26.49 -3.70 -51.96
C GLU A 35 -26.52 -4.98 -51.13
N LEU A 36 -26.07 -4.84 -49.88
CA LEU A 36 -26.24 -5.85 -48.87
C LEU A 36 -27.76 -6.05 -48.79
N ASP A 37 -28.24 -7.20 -49.28
CA ASP A 37 -29.65 -7.54 -49.28
C ASP A 37 -30.21 -7.21 -47.89
N PRO A 38 -31.20 -6.30 -47.78
CA PRO A 38 -31.70 -5.81 -46.51
C PRO A 38 -32.18 -6.96 -45.60
N ALA A 39 -32.64 -8.08 -46.18
CA ALA A 39 -33.00 -9.27 -45.42
C ALA A 39 -31.80 -9.98 -44.77
N LEU A 40 -30.63 -9.92 -45.42
CA LEU A 40 -29.38 -10.53 -44.95
C LEU A 40 -28.69 -9.64 -43.91
N ALA A 41 -28.79 -8.31 -44.05
CA ALA A 41 -28.37 -7.35 -43.05
C ALA A 41 -29.16 -7.51 -41.74
N GLU A 42 -30.49 -7.66 -41.84
CA GLU A 42 -31.38 -7.85 -40.69
C GLU A 42 -31.18 -9.23 -40.01
N GLN A 43 -30.90 -10.28 -40.79
CA GLN A 43 -30.52 -11.58 -40.23
C GLN A 43 -29.16 -11.57 -39.54
N LEU A 44 -28.16 -10.86 -40.08
CA LEU A 44 -26.86 -10.70 -39.44
C LEU A 44 -26.96 -9.89 -38.15
N GLU A 45 -27.71 -8.78 -38.13
CA GLU A 45 -27.93 -8.00 -36.91
C GLU A 45 -28.64 -8.82 -35.82
N SER A 46 -29.64 -9.62 -36.18
CA SER A 46 -30.37 -10.46 -35.22
C SER A 46 -29.56 -11.65 -34.70
N TYR A 47 -28.73 -12.30 -35.54
CA TYR A 47 -27.81 -13.35 -35.11
C TYR A 47 -26.73 -12.81 -34.18
N THR A 48 -26.09 -11.70 -34.57
CA THR A 48 -25.03 -11.08 -33.79
C THR A 48 -25.57 -10.59 -32.44
N SER A 49 -26.84 -10.18 -32.38
CA SER A 49 -27.51 -9.78 -31.13
C SER A 49 -27.68 -10.95 -30.14
N ARG A 50 -28.15 -12.11 -30.60
CA ARG A 50 -28.34 -13.29 -29.72
C ARG A 50 -27.04 -13.86 -29.19
N GLU A 51 -26.02 -13.97 -30.03
CA GLU A 51 -24.70 -14.48 -29.61
C GLU A 51 -24.05 -13.53 -28.59
N ARG A 52 -24.14 -12.21 -28.81
CA ARG A 52 -23.66 -11.19 -27.86
C ARG A 52 -24.41 -11.25 -26.52
N GLN A 53 -25.72 -11.47 -26.54
CA GLN A 53 -26.52 -11.64 -25.33
C GLN A 53 -26.08 -12.87 -24.53
N GLN A 54 -25.92 -14.02 -25.18
CA GLN A 54 -25.45 -15.25 -24.53
C GLN A 54 -24.06 -15.08 -23.92
N TYR A 55 -23.15 -14.43 -24.64
CA TYR A 55 -21.80 -14.15 -24.13
C TYR A 55 -21.82 -13.23 -22.91
N LEU A 56 -22.69 -12.20 -22.90
CA LEU A 56 -22.81 -11.29 -21.76
C LEU A 56 -23.43 -11.98 -20.54
N ASP A 57 -24.47 -12.81 -20.73
CA ASP A 57 -25.07 -13.59 -19.64
C ASP A 57 -24.04 -14.54 -19.01
N GLN A 58 -23.24 -15.24 -19.82
CA GLN A 58 -22.17 -16.10 -19.32
C GLN A 58 -21.12 -15.33 -18.52
N GLN A 59 -20.76 -14.11 -18.97
CA GLN A 59 -19.85 -13.24 -18.23
C GLN A 59 -20.44 -12.77 -16.91
N VAL A 60 -21.73 -12.41 -16.89
CA VAL A 60 -22.43 -11.97 -15.69
C VAL A 60 -22.45 -13.11 -14.66
N GLU A 61 -22.83 -14.32 -15.06
CA GLU A 61 -22.84 -15.51 -14.19
C GLU A 61 -21.44 -15.81 -13.63
N THR A 62 -20.42 -15.79 -14.47
CA THR A 62 -19.02 -15.97 -14.04
C THR A 62 -18.59 -14.89 -13.03
N LEU A 63 -19.01 -13.64 -13.24
CA LEU A 63 -18.71 -12.54 -12.33
C LEU A 63 -19.46 -12.65 -11.01
N TYR A 64 -20.69 -13.16 -10.98
CA TYR A 64 -21.40 -13.45 -9.73
C TYR A 64 -20.58 -14.39 -8.83
N GLU A 65 -20.11 -15.50 -9.39
CA GLU A 65 -19.28 -16.45 -8.65
C GLU A 65 -17.96 -15.81 -8.18
N GLN A 66 -17.31 -15.00 -9.04
CA GLN A 66 -16.08 -14.31 -8.69
C GLN A 66 -16.28 -13.26 -7.59
N VAL A 67 -17.38 -12.50 -7.62
CA VAL A 67 -17.72 -11.53 -6.58
C VAL A 67 -17.89 -12.24 -5.24
N ILE A 68 -18.66 -13.33 -5.22
CA ILE A 68 -18.88 -14.09 -3.99
C ILE A 68 -17.56 -14.66 -3.47
N LYS A 69 -16.70 -15.18 -4.34
CA LYS A 69 -15.43 -15.80 -3.95
C LYS A 69 -14.36 -14.79 -3.48
N GLU A 70 -14.17 -13.70 -4.23
CA GLU A 70 -13.05 -12.77 -4.01
C GLU A 70 -13.43 -11.61 -3.09
N LEU A 71 -14.70 -11.17 -3.10
CA LEU A 71 -15.16 -10.04 -2.28
C LEU A 71 -15.84 -10.48 -0.98
N ASN A 72 -15.91 -11.77 -0.64
CA ASN A 72 -16.60 -12.25 0.59
C ASN A 72 -16.21 -11.51 1.88
N HIS A 73 -14.97 -11.02 1.95
CA HIS A 73 -14.43 -10.29 3.11
C HIS A 73 -14.89 -8.81 3.19
N PHE A 74 -15.57 -8.30 2.15
CA PHE A 74 -16.02 -6.92 2.01
C PHE A 74 -17.52 -6.87 1.72
N PRO A 75 -18.38 -7.03 2.74
CA PRO A 75 -19.84 -7.17 2.53
C PRO A 75 -20.47 -5.97 1.83
N ALA A 76 -19.95 -4.76 2.08
CA ALA A 76 -20.38 -3.54 1.39
C ALA A 76 -20.10 -3.63 -0.12
N ASP A 77 -18.89 -4.03 -0.51
CA ASP A 77 -18.48 -4.12 -1.91
C ASP A 77 -19.21 -5.26 -2.64
N VAL A 78 -19.47 -6.39 -1.96
CA VAL A 78 -20.30 -7.50 -2.50
C VAL A 78 -21.69 -6.99 -2.85
N SER A 79 -22.36 -6.32 -1.93
CA SER A 79 -23.73 -5.82 -2.15
C SER A 79 -23.81 -4.84 -3.33
N LEU A 80 -22.79 -3.98 -3.47
CA LEU A 80 -22.69 -3.02 -4.56
C LEU A 80 -22.45 -3.72 -5.90
N ALA A 81 -21.51 -4.67 -5.94
CA ALA A 81 -21.19 -5.44 -7.14
C ALA A 81 -22.39 -6.28 -7.61
N LEU A 82 -23.06 -6.98 -6.69
CA LEU A 82 -24.27 -7.75 -7.00
C LEU A 82 -25.41 -6.85 -7.51
N LYS A 83 -25.57 -5.65 -6.94
CA LYS A 83 -26.56 -4.67 -7.42
C LYS A 83 -26.25 -4.21 -8.85
N LYS A 84 -24.98 -4.00 -9.19
CA LYS A 84 -24.55 -3.63 -10.55
C LYS A 84 -24.74 -4.76 -11.54
N LEU A 85 -24.40 -6.00 -11.18
CA LEU A 85 -24.64 -7.18 -12.01
C LEU A 85 -26.14 -7.42 -12.25
N ASN A 86 -26.98 -7.28 -11.22
CA ASN A 86 -28.45 -7.39 -11.37
C ASN A 86 -28.99 -6.31 -12.32
N LYS A 87 -28.47 -5.08 -12.21
CA LYS A 87 -28.82 -3.97 -13.10
C LYS A 87 -28.39 -4.27 -14.55
N ALA A 88 -27.18 -4.79 -14.75
CA ALA A 88 -26.70 -5.18 -16.07
C ALA A 88 -27.59 -6.24 -16.70
N HIS A 89 -27.95 -7.29 -15.96
CA HIS A 89 -28.85 -8.34 -16.45
C HIS A 89 -30.25 -7.80 -16.81
N GLY A 90 -30.80 -6.90 -15.99
CA GLY A 90 -32.07 -6.22 -16.30
C GLY A 90 -32.02 -5.41 -17.61
N LEU A 91 -30.94 -4.67 -17.85
CA LEU A 91 -30.74 -3.89 -19.08
C LEU A 91 -30.64 -4.78 -20.33
N VAL A 92 -30.07 -5.98 -20.20
CA VAL A 92 -29.96 -6.95 -21.31
C VAL A 92 -31.32 -7.52 -21.70
N LEU A 93 -32.19 -7.79 -20.72
CA LEU A 93 -33.52 -8.35 -20.94
C LEU A 93 -34.52 -7.32 -21.50
N GLU A 94 -34.37 -6.04 -21.17
CA GLU A 94 -35.36 -5.03 -21.52
C GLU A 94 -35.27 -4.57 -22.98
N LYS A 95 -34.09 -4.17 -23.46
CA LYS A 95 -33.91 -3.67 -24.83
C LYS A 95 -32.51 -3.97 -25.40
N PRO A 96 -32.41 -4.45 -26.66
CA PRO A 96 -31.12 -4.70 -27.31
C PRO A 96 -30.26 -3.41 -27.46
N GLU A 97 -30.90 -2.24 -27.57
CA GLU A 97 -30.20 -0.94 -27.65
C GLU A 97 -29.42 -0.58 -26.38
N GLN A 98 -29.77 -1.14 -25.22
CA GLN A 98 -29.14 -0.85 -23.93
C GLN A 98 -27.95 -1.79 -23.62
N TYR A 99 -27.59 -2.66 -24.55
CA TYR A 99 -26.48 -3.61 -24.39
C TYR A 99 -25.16 -2.94 -23.98
N ASN A 100 -24.86 -1.76 -24.56
CA ASN A 100 -23.65 -1.00 -24.20
C ASN A 100 -23.66 -0.51 -22.75
N ALA A 101 -24.82 -0.16 -22.21
CA ALA A 101 -24.95 0.26 -20.82
C ALA A 101 -24.74 -0.93 -19.86
N ALA A 102 -25.24 -2.11 -20.20
CA ALA A 102 -25.00 -3.33 -19.45
C ALA A 102 -23.51 -3.72 -19.44
N LEU A 103 -22.84 -3.59 -20.59
CA LEU A 103 -21.40 -3.80 -20.72
C LEU A 103 -20.58 -2.90 -19.80
N ASN A 104 -20.94 -1.62 -19.68
CA ASN A 104 -20.25 -0.69 -18.80
C ASN A 104 -20.37 -1.09 -17.32
N GLU A 105 -21.57 -1.49 -16.87
CA GLU A 105 -21.77 -1.95 -15.49
C GLU A 105 -20.97 -3.22 -15.18
N VAL A 106 -20.91 -4.15 -16.14
CA VAL A 106 -20.08 -5.37 -16.05
C VAL A 106 -18.58 -5.03 -15.98
N ALA A 107 -18.12 -4.11 -16.82
CA ALA A 107 -16.73 -3.65 -16.83
C ALA A 107 -16.34 -2.99 -15.50
N GLU A 108 -17.21 -2.18 -14.90
CA GLU A 108 -16.97 -1.57 -13.59
C GLU A 108 -16.82 -2.61 -12.47
N VAL A 109 -17.69 -3.63 -12.45
CA VAL A 109 -17.57 -4.73 -11.47
C VAL A 109 -16.26 -5.51 -11.68
N LYS A 110 -15.89 -5.78 -12.94
CA LYS A 110 -14.62 -6.45 -13.26
C LYS A 110 -13.42 -5.63 -12.77
N MET A 111 -13.43 -4.31 -12.99
CA MET A 111 -12.37 -3.42 -12.50
C MET A 111 -12.29 -3.42 -10.97
N MET A 112 -13.44 -3.43 -10.28
CA MET A 112 -13.49 -3.54 -8.82
C MET A 112 -12.85 -4.83 -8.32
N ILE A 113 -13.13 -5.98 -8.95
CA ILE A 113 -12.53 -7.27 -8.59
C ILE A 113 -11.01 -7.25 -8.84
N ILE A 114 -10.58 -6.75 -10.00
CA ILE A 114 -9.16 -6.69 -10.38
C ILE A 114 -8.39 -5.83 -9.38
N GLU A 115 -8.90 -4.64 -9.04
CA GLU A 115 -8.26 -3.75 -8.08
C GLU A 115 -8.08 -4.43 -6.72
N LYS A 116 -9.12 -5.12 -6.23
CA LYS A 116 -9.07 -5.82 -4.93
C LYS A 116 -8.11 -7.00 -4.95
N ARG A 117 -8.07 -7.77 -6.04
CA ARG A 117 -7.11 -8.88 -6.22
C ARG A 117 -5.68 -8.37 -6.26
N MET A 118 -5.41 -7.32 -7.04
CA MET A 118 -4.09 -6.70 -7.12
C MET A 118 -3.66 -6.14 -5.76
N ARG A 119 -4.56 -5.49 -5.03
CA ARG A 119 -4.30 -4.98 -3.67
C ARG A 119 -3.89 -6.10 -2.71
N ARG A 120 -4.56 -7.27 -2.76
CA ARG A 120 -4.20 -8.44 -1.93
C ARG A 120 -2.83 -9.01 -2.27
N GLN A 121 -2.53 -9.16 -3.56
CA GLN A 121 -1.23 -9.68 -4.00
C GLN A 121 -0.10 -8.71 -3.63
N TRP A 122 -0.31 -7.40 -3.81
CA TRP A 122 0.66 -6.38 -3.43
C TRP A 122 0.85 -6.29 -1.93
N ALA A 123 -0.21 -6.46 -1.13
CA ALA A 123 -0.10 -6.51 0.32
C ALA A 123 0.88 -7.61 0.78
N TYR A 124 0.83 -8.78 0.15
CA TYR A 124 1.72 -9.88 0.50
C TYR A 124 3.16 -9.61 0.09
N THR A 125 3.41 -9.24 -1.17
CA THR A 125 4.78 -9.06 -1.67
C THR A 125 5.48 -7.84 -1.05
N TRP A 126 4.81 -6.69 -1.03
CA TRP A 126 5.38 -5.46 -0.47
C TRP A 126 5.33 -5.44 1.05
N GLY A 127 4.26 -5.95 1.67
CA GLY A 127 4.17 -6.04 3.13
C GLY A 127 5.26 -6.93 3.71
N LEU A 128 5.57 -8.06 3.05
CA LEU A 128 6.68 -8.92 3.46
C LEU A 128 8.05 -8.23 3.30
N MET A 129 8.27 -7.49 2.20
CA MET A 129 9.49 -6.69 2.04
C MET A 129 9.64 -5.64 3.15
N VAL A 130 8.58 -4.91 3.49
CA VAL A 130 8.59 -3.91 4.57
C VAL A 130 8.84 -4.58 5.93
N PHE A 131 8.25 -5.75 6.17
CA PHE A 131 8.50 -6.52 7.38
C PHE A 131 9.99 -6.88 7.54
N PHE A 132 10.62 -7.44 6.50
CA PHE A 132 12.05 -7.75 6.56
C PHE A 132 12.92 -6.51 6.73
N TYR A 133 12.58 -5.41 6.06
CA TYR A 133 13.24 -4.12 6.27
C TYR A 133 13.14 -3.67 7.74
N ALA A 134 11.97 -3.73 8.34
CA ALA A 134 11.75 -3.38 9.74
C ALA A 134 12.55 -4.29 10.69
N VAL A 135 12.60 -5.61 10.42
CA VAL A 135 13.42 -6.57 11.19
C VAL A 135 14.91 -6.27 11.07
N ILE A 136 15.40 -5.94 9.86
CA ILE A 136 16.80 -5.55 9.66
C ILE A 136 17.12 -4.30 10.48
N TRP A 137 16.27 -3.27 10.44
CA TRP A 137 16.45 -2.07 11.27
C TRP A 137 16.38 -2.38 12.76
N PHE A 138 15.44 -3.22 13.20
CA PHE A 138 15.34 -3.66 14.59
C PHE A 138 16.66 -4.27 15.06
N VAL A 139 17.23 -5.18 14.26
CA VAL A 139 18.50 -5.85 14.55
C VAL A 139 19.65 -4.85 14.56
N ILE A 140 19.76 -3.97 13.56
CA ILE A 140 20.82 -2.95 13.49
C ILE A 140 20.78 -2.02 14.71
N LEU A 141 19.60 -1.52 15.06
CA LEU A 141 19.43 -0.62 16.21
C LEU A 141 19.68 -1.35 17.53
N ALA A 142 19.21 -2.59 17.68
CA ALA A 142 19.48 -3.42 18.84
C ALA A 142 20.99 -3.71 18.99
N MET A 143 21.69 -4.04 17.90
CA MET A 143 23.15 -4.18 17.90
C MET A 143 23.84 -2.88 18.32
N GLY A 144 23.30 -1.73 17.92
CA GLY A 144 23.79 -0.41 18.31
C GLY A 144 23.87 -0.18 19.82
N PHE A 145 23.03 -0.85 20.62
CA PHE A 145 23.10 -0.79 22.09
C PHE A 145 24.31 -1.53 22.68
N PHE A 146 24.87 -2.50 21.95
CA PHE A 146 26.04 -3.27 22.39
C PHE A 146 27.36 -2.64 21.91
N VAL A 147 27.31 -1.63 21.04
CA VAL A 147 28.51 -0.94 20.54
C VAL A 147 29.08 -0.06 21.65
N ASP A 148 30.30 -0.35 22.06
CA ASP A 148 31.03 0.48 23.03
C ASP A 148 31.60 1.71 22.31
N LEU A 149 30.85 2.81 22.32
CA LEU A 149 31.24 4.08 21.68
C LEU A 149 32.59 4.60 22.20
N LYS A 150 32.97 4.31 23.46
CA LYS A 150 34.23 4.78 24.01
C LYS A 150 35.43 4.14 23.31
N ARG A 151 35.35 2.84 23.03
CA ARG A 151 36.36 2.09 22.26
C ARG A 151 36.45 2.56 20.80
N LEU A 152 35.33 2.98 20.23
CA LEU A 152 35.30 3.51 18.87
C LEU A 152 35.87 4.94 18.81
N SER A 153 35.64 5.76 19.85
CA SER A 153 36.06 7.16 19.90
C SER A 153 37.55 7.36 20.19
N GLU A 154 38.24 6.38 20.78
CA GLU A 154 39.70 6.45 21.02
C GLU A 154 40.51 6.65 19.72
N GLY A 155 39.94 6.35 18.54
CA GLY A 155 40.58 6.54 17.23
C GLY A 155 40.08 7.73 16.39
N LEU A 156 38.99 8.41 16.75
CA LEU A 156 38.23 9.25 15.81
C LEU A 156 37.72 10.60 16.39
N ILE A 157 38.56 11.31 17.16
CA ILE A 157 38.28 12.63 17.80
C ILE A 157 37.72 12.46 19.23
N TYR A 158 38.18 13.32 20.16
CA TYR A 158 37.68 13.45 21.53
C TYR A 158 36.17 13.72 21.54
N ILE A 159 35.36 12.66 21.59
CA ILE A 159 33.91 12.76 21.75
C ILE A 159 33.64 12.99 23.24
N ALA A 160 33.00 14.11 23.57
CA ALA A 160 32.65 14.46 24.95
C ALA A 160 31.74 13.40 25.60
N GLU A 161 31.82 13.25 26.91
CA GLU A 161 31.06 12.25 27.67
C GLU A 161 29.53 12.33 27.43
N GLY A 162 28.97 13.50 27.06
CA GLY A 162 27.54 13.68 26.77
C GLY A 162 26.96 12.90 25.58
N TYR A 163 27.79 12.48 24.62
CA TYR A 163 27.28 11.87 23.38
C TYR A 163 26.79 10.43 23.55
N THR A 164 27.26 9.70 24.58
CA THR A 164 26.80 8.32 24.80
C THR A 164 25.33 8.27 25.17
N THR A 165 24.85 9.22 25.97
CA THR A 165 23.43 9.30 26.34
C THR A 165 22.57 9.65 25.13
N ILE A 166 23.00 10.63 24.33
CA ILE A 166 22.32 11.00 23.08
C ILE A 166 22.19 9.78 22.16
N TRP A 167 23.26 8.99 22.03
CA TRP A 167 23.27 7.77 21.23
C TRP A 167 22.20 6.76 21.68
N TYR A 168 22.19 6.38 22.96
CA TYR A 168 21.21 5.40 23.46
C TYR A 168 19.76 5.92 23.37
N VAL A 169 19.54 7.20 23.64
CA VAL A 169 18.21 7.81 23.52
C VAL A 169 17.75 7.88 22.07
N ALA A 170 18.66 8.20 21.13
CA ALA A 170 18.39 8.13 19.70
C ALA A 170 18.01 6.71 19.28
N LEU A 171 18.84 5.70 19.61
CA LEU A 171 18.57 4.30 19.30
C LEU A 171 17.24 3.81 19.89
N ALA A 172 16.90 4.23 21.10
CA ALA A 172 15.62 3.92 21.72
C ALA A 172 14.44 4.51 20.92
N GLY A 173 14.55 5.78 20.50
CA GLY A 173 13.57 6.40 19.62
C GLY A 173 13.46 5.70 18.26
N GLY A 174 14.58 5.30 17.67
CA GLY A 174 14.60 4.50 16.45
C GLY A 174 13.89 3.16 16.61
N LEU A 175 14.15 2.44 17.71
CA LEU A 175 13.46 1.18 18.03
C LEU A 175 11.95 1.41 18.20
N GLY A 176 11.55 2.50 18.85
CA GLY A 176 10.14 2.90 18.93
C GLY A 176 9.51 3.07 17.54
N GLY A 177 10.22 3.75 16.64
CA GLY A 177 9.80 3.93 15.24
C GLY A 177 9.67 2.62 14.47
N VAL A 178 10.60 1.68 14.67
CA VAL A 178 10.50 0.35 14.06
C VAL A 178 9.29 -0.43 14.60
N VAL A 179 9.04 -0.36 15.91
CA VAL A 179 7.86 -1.01 16.51
C VAL A 179 6.56 -0.39 15.97
N ALA A 180 6.52 0.92 15.75
CA ALA A 180 5.38 1.58 15.12
C ALA A 180 5.12 1.03 13.70
N VAL A 181 6.17 0.88 12.88
CA VAL A 181 6.04 0.24 11.55
C VAL A 181 5.46 -1.15 11.64
N LEU A 182 5.95 -1.98 12.57
CA LEU A 182 5.46 -3.35 12.72
C LEU A 182 3.99 -3.38 13.19
N TYR A 183 3.61 -2.48 14.08
CA TYR A 183 2.24 -2.33 14.55
C TYR A 183 1.30 -1.90 13.41
N ASP A 184 1.63 -0.82 12.70
CA ASP A 184 0.84 -0.29 11.59
C ASP A 184 0.73 -1.32 10.45
N LEU A 185 1.82 -2.03 10.15
CA LEU A 185 1.85 -3.09 9.15
C LEU A 185 0.93 -4.26 9.55
N SER A 186 0.97 -4.67 10.82
CA SER A 186 0.08 -5.73 11.34
C SER A 186 -1.39 -5.33 11.23
N GLU A 187 -1.71 -4.07 11.54
CA GLU A 187 -3.07 -3.55 11.43
C GLU A 187 -3.53 -3.49 9.96
N ASP A 188 -2.70 -2.97 9.05
CA ASP A 188 -3.03 -2.85 7.63
C ASP A 188 -3.13 -4.22 6.93
N MET A 189 -2.32 -5.20 7.35
CA MET A 189 -2.43 -6.59 6.90
C MET A 189 -3.74 -7.22 7.39
N SER A 190 -4.13 -6.99 8.64
CA SER A 190 -5.39 -7.51 9.18
C SER A 190 -6.61 -6.92 8.46
N LYS A 191 -6.52 -5.69 7.95
CA LYS A 191 -7.62 -5.00 7.26
C LYS A 191 -7.60 -5.13 5.74
N ASN A 192 -6.57 -5.76 5.15
CA ASN A 192 -6.34 -5.79 3.69
C ASN A 192 -6.30 -4.40 3.04
N GLN A 193 -5.89 -3.37 3.79
CA GLN A 193 -5.85 -1.96 3.36
C GLN A 193 -4.44 -1.50 2.99
N PHE A 194 -3.56 -2.43 2.65
CA PHE A 194 -2.20 -2.09 2.26
C PHE A 194 -2.21 -1.32 0.93
N GLU A 195 -1.66 -0.12 0.96
CA GLU A 195 -1.51 0.74 -0.20
C GLU A 195 -0.03 0.98 -0.46
N ARG A 196 0.39 0.86 -1.73
CA ARG A 196 1.79 1.06 -2.13
C ARG A 196 2.33 2.43 -1.73
N GLN A 197 1.47 3.45 -1.69
CA GLN A 197 1.85 4.80 -1.30
C GLN A 197 2.31 4.90 0.16
N LYS A 198 1.80 4.03 1.05
CA LYS A 198 2.22 3.97 2.46
C LYS A 198 3.61 3.35 2.66
N VAL A 199 4.15 2.62 1.68
CA VAL A 199 5.49 2.01 1.77
C VAL A 199 6.57 3.05 2.07
N MET A 200 6.46 4.24 1.45
CA MET A 200 7.40 5.34 1.69
C MET A 200 7.35 5.84 3.13
N LEU A 201 6.17 5.82 3.75
CA LEU A 201 6.00 6.19 5.16
C LEU A 201 6.69 5.16 6.07
N TYR A 202 6.52 3.86 5.82
CA TYR A 202 7.22 2.81 6.58
C TYR A 202 8.74 2.90 6.51
N LEU A 203 9.27 3.31 5.36
CA LEU A 203 10.72 3.48 5.17
C LEU A 203 11.30 4.59 6.06
N ILE A 204 10.56 5.68 6.28
CA ILE A 204 11.06 6.86 7.00
C ILE A 204 10.93 6.74 8.53
N HIS A 205 9.98 5.93 9.02
CA HIS A 205 9.66 5.78 10.45
C HIS A 205 10.86 5.45 11.39
N PRO A 206 11.80 4.56 11.03
CA PRO A 206 12.97 4.33 11.88
C PRO A 206 13.85 5.58 12.03
N VAL A 207 14.02 6.33 10.94
CA VAL A 207 14.85 7.54 10.90
C VAL A 207 14.20 8.68 11.68
N THR A 208 12.89 8.91 11.49
CA THR A 208 12.14 9.88 12.29
C THR A 208 12.15 9.52 13.77
N GLY A 209 12.09 8.22 14.11
CA GLY A 209 12.22 7.73 15.48
C GLY A 209 13.56 8.11 16.12
N LEU A 210 14.67 7.93 15.40
CA LEU A 210 16.00 8.35 15.85
C LEU A 210 16.03 9.86 16.13
N ILE A 211 15.53 10.67 15.19
CA ILE A 211 15.48 12.13 15.31
C ILE A 211 14.65 12.54 16.54
N LEU A 212 13.51 11.89 16.75
CA LEU A 212 12.62 12.20 17.85
C LEU A 212 13.21 11.80 19.21
N GLY A 213 13.99 10.71 19.26
CA GLY A 213 14.79 10.37 20.44
C GLY A 213 15.81 11.45 20.78
N VAL A 214 16.56 11.95 19.79
CA VAL A 214 17.49 13.08 19.97
C VAL A 214 16.75 14.33 20.45
N LEU A 215 15.59 14.63 19.86
CA LEU A 215 14.76 15.76 20.27
C LEU A 215 14.31 15.63 21.73
N MET A 216 13.86 14.44 22.15
CA MET A 216 13.48 14.17 23.54
C MET A 216 14.64 14.38 24.51
N PHE A 217 15.87 14.02 24.13
CA PHE A 217 17.05 14.36 24.93
C PHE A 217 17.20 15.87 25.13
N PHE A 218 17.06 16.68 24.08
CA PHE A 218 17.16 18.13 24.19
C PHE A 218 16.03 18.75 25.03
N VAL A 219 14.79 18.28 24.84
CA VAL A 219 13.64 18.72 25.64
C VAL A 219 13.86 18.41 27.12
N ALA A 220 14.30 17.19 27.44
CA ALA A 220 14.58 16.79 28.82
C ALA A 220 15.70 17.63 29.44
N ASN A 221 16.84 17.78 28.77
CA ASN A 221 17.96 18.58 29.29
C ASN A 221 17.58 20.06 29.46
N THR A 222 16.86 20.64 28.51
CA THR A 222 16.37 22.01 28.62
C THR A 222 15.40 22.16 29.79
N GLY A 223 14.47 21.20 29.97
CA GLY A 223 13.53 21.18 31.09
C GLY A 223 14.24 21.07 32.44
N PHE A 224 15.22 20.18 32.58
CA PHE A 224 15.99 20.01 33.82
C PHE A 224 16.84 21.24 34.16
N LEU A 225 17.35 21.97 33.16
CA LEU A 225 18.05 23.24 33.38
C LEU A 225 17.14 24.31 34.02
N VAL A 226 15.84 24.30 33.72
CA VAL A 226 14.87 25.23 34.30
C VAL A 226 14.56 24.92 35.78
N PHE A 227 14.61 23.65 36.18
CA PHE A 227 14.31 23.22 37.56
C PHE A 227 15.52 23.21 38.52
N GLY A 228 16.72 23.48 38.02
CA GLY A 228 17.92 23.69 38.84
C GLY A 228 18.59 22.39 39.35
N ASN A 229 19.87 22.22 38.97
CA ASN A 229 20.86 21.31 39.58
C ASN A 229 20.77 19.79 39.35
N ALA A 230 20.07 19.32 38.32
CA ALA A 230 20.24 17.95 37.83
C ALA A 230 20.67 17.97 36.36
N THR A 231 21.95 18.26 36.10
CA THR A 231 22.54 17.76 34.86
C THR A 231 22.39 16.24 34.90
N LEU A 232 21.79 15.64 33.88
CA LEU A 232 21.70 14.18 33.72
C LEU A 232 23.13 13.67 33.46
N GLY A 233 23.92 13.65 34.54
CA GLY A 233 25.34 13.42 34.56
C GLY A 233 25.69 12.07 33.97
N VAL A 234 26.75 12.10 33.17
CA VAL A 234 27.27 10.96 32.43
C VAL A 234 28.20 10.20 33.37
N GLU A 235 27.69 9.14 33.98
CA GLU A 235 28.58 8.12 34.55
C GLU A 235 28.38 6.78 33.85
N SER A 236 29.51 6.09 33.69
CA SER A 236 29.74 4.97 32.80
C SER A 236 28.93 3.72 33.12
N ARG A 237 28.39 3.10 32.05
CA ARG A 237 27.76 1.76 31.94
C ARG A 237 26.56 1.44 32.83
N ASN A 238 26.42 2.09 33.97
CA ASN A 238 25.26 1.93 34.84
C ASN A 238 24.27 3.03 34.48
N PHE A 239 23.19 2.65 33.80
CA PHE A 239 22.09 3.58 33.55
C PHE A 239 21.57 4.10 34.89
N SER A 240 21.69 5.40 35.12
CA SER A 240 21.04 6.03 36.26
C SER A 240 19.52 6.02 36.05
N SER A 241 18.72 5.96 37.13
CA SER A 241 17.26 5.94 37.03
C SER A 241 16.68 7.05 36.12
N PRO A 242 17.22 8.28 36.10
CA PRO A 242 16.78 9.33 35.18
C PRO A 242 17.08 9.04 33.70
N GLN A 243 18.21 8.39 33.40
CA GLN A 243 18.57 8.02 32.02
C GLN A 243 17.66 6.92 31.47
N ILE A 244 17.29 5.93 32.30
CA ILE A 244 16.35 4.88 31.90
C ILE A 244 14.99 5.48 31.54
N LEU A 245 14.51 6.42 32.38
CA LEU A 245 13.25 7.12 32.11
C LEU A 245 13.32 7.87 30.77
N LEU A 246 14.43 8.56 30.49
CA LEU A 246 14.62 9.26 29.22
C LEU A 246 14.65 8.31 28.02
N ILE A 247 15.31 7.15 28.14
CA ILE A 247 15.35 6.11 27.11
C ILE A 247 13.93 5.59 26.84
N VAL A 248 13.15 5.31 27.88
CA VAL A 248 11.75 4.85 27.75
C VAL A 248 10.88 5.93 27.11
N LEU A 249 11.04 7.19 27.51
CA LEU A 249 10.31 8.31 26.91
C LEU A 249 10.66 8.50 25.43
N ALA A 250 11.93 8.37 25.07
CA ALA A 250 12.36 8.45 23.68
C ALA A 250 11.82 7.28 22.86
N TRP A 251 11.83 6.06 23.41
CA TRP A 251 11.19 4.91 22.77
C TRP A 251 9.69 5.13 22.56
N LEU A 252 8.97 5.59 23.59
CA LEU A 252 7.55 5.88 23.50
C LEU A 252 7.26 6.99 22.49
N ALA A 253 8.15 7.99 22.43
CA ALA A 253 8.06 9.06 21.45
C ALA A 253 8.20 8.51 20.03
N GLY A 254 9.24 7.71 19.82
CA GLY A 254 9.47 7.02 18.55
C GLY A 254 8.31 6.12 18.14
N PHE A 255 7.59 5.52 19.10
CA PHE A 255 6.41 4.72 18.83
C PHE A 255 5.20 5.57 18.43
N ARG A 256 4.94 6.70 19.10
CA ARG A 256 3.80 7.60 18.84
C ARG A 256 4.17 8.83 18.01
N GLN A 257 4.93 8.64 16.92
CA GLN A 257 5.43 9.75 16.10
C GLN A 257 4.33 10.68 15.58
N LEU A 258 3.24 10.12 15.03
CA LEU A 258 2.16 10.90 14.42
C LEU A 258 1.48 11.83 15.44
N ASP A 259 1.22 11.35 16.65
CA ASP A 259 0.62 12.14 17.72
C ASP A 259 1.56 13.26 18.19
N ILE A 260 2.87 12.98 18.23
CA ILE A 260 3.87 13.96 18.67
C ILE A 260 4.06 15.06 17.64
N TYR A 261 4.05 14.75 16.34
CA TYR A 261 4.10 15.80 15.32
C TYR A 261 2.90 16.74 15.41
N GLN A 262 1.70 16.20 15.63
CA GLN A 262 0.51 17.03 15.86
C GLN A 262 0.63 17.91 17.10
N LEU A 263 1.21 17.39 18.19
CA LEU A 263 1.45 18.16 19.40
C LEU A 263 2.47 19.28 19.16
N ILE A 264 3.54 19.00 18.42
CA ILE A 264 4.55 20.02 18.03
C ILE A 264 3.89 21.10 17.18
N ASP A 265 3.08 20.73 16.18
CA ASP A 265 2.38 21.68 15.32
C ASP A 265 1.41 22.56 16.14
N GLN A 266 0.70 21.98 17.10
CA GLN A 266 -0.17 22.73 18.01
C GLN A 266 0.59 23.73 18.89
N ILE A 267 1.76 23.33 19.41
CA ILE A 267 2.63 24.23 20.18
C ILE A 267 3.16 25.35 19.27
N LEU A 268 3.65 25.01 18.08
CA LEU A 268 4.20 25.96 17.12
C LEU A 268 3.15 27.00 16.72
N ALA A 269 1.92 26.56 16.43
CA ALA A 269 0.80 27.44 16.11
C ALA A 269 0.44 28.39 17.25
N ARG A 270 0.67 28.00 18.51
CA ARG A 270 0.42 28.84 19.68
C ARG A 270 1.56 29.84 19.96
N VAL A 271 2.80 29.46 19.70
CA VAL A 271 3.99 30.30 19.95
C VAL A 271 4.23 31.31 18.82
N LEU A 272 3.93 30.93 17.58
CA LEU A 272 4.07 31.75 16.38
C LEU A 272 2.69 31.98 15.76
N PRO A 273 1.82 32.80 16.39
CA PRO A 273 0.59 33.22 15.73
C PRO A 273 0.95 33.99 14.45
N LYS A 274 0.35 33.58 13.33
CA LYS A 274 0.49 34.25 12.03
C LYS A 274 0.03 35.70 12.08
#